data_AF-A0A6B0XUA0-F1
#
_entry.id   AF-A0A6B0XUA0-F1
#
_cell.length_a   1.000
_cell.length_b   1.000
_cell.length_c   1.000
_cell.angle_alpha   90.00
_cell.angle_beta   90.00
_cell.angle_gamma   90.00
#
_symmetry.space_group_name_H-M   'P 1'
#
loop_
_entity.id
_entity.type
_entity.pdbx_description
1 polymer ?
#
loop_
_entity_poly.entity_id
_entity_poly.type
_entity_poly.pdbx_seq_one_letter_code
_entity_poly.pdbx_strand_id
1 'polypeptide(L)'
;MQGSHQGGRADLPGRGEGTFRPLVRDAAARTRRPRPPDDRAPERRGARPAVRPRVAAAPVGSSPVPVIAGPTASGKTAVAIEVARRLDGEIISMDSRQAYHGFAIGTAAPSAGELAAAPHHGVGFLDPHERYGAGRFARLAARWLAEIRARGRVPILAGGTGLFLRALTHPMFEEPPLDPERRAALHAWLDPLEREELARWAARLDPALASRRRPLDRQRAARTVELALLTGEPLTRWMTSAPAGRPPLRTATWVLAWPAPLLRARIERRAEALIRGGAWPEEVRDLLARGLDGSRAFDALGYADVAALVCGEAGVDETIERVSRATWRYARRQRTWFRHQVPADAVVLRALDGSTTPGQLARRIATDWRESG
;
A
#
# COMPACT_ATOMS: atom_id res chain seq x y z
N MET A 1 -7.83 -4.76 -74.94
CA MET A 1 -8.99 -3.88 -75.21
C MET A 1 -9.32 -3.18 -73.90
N GLN A 2 -9.22 -1.84 -73.79
CA GLN A 2 -10.16 -0.83 -74.32
C GLN A 2 -11.57 -1.01 -73.72
N GLY A 3 -12.24 -0.02 -73.11
CA GLY A 3 -11.93 1.40 -72.80
C GLY A 3 -13.04 1.96 -71.86
N SER A 4 -12.79 2.92 -70.97
CA SER A 4 -12.92 4.38 -71.18
C SER A 4 -14.25 5.01 -70.70
N HIS A 5 -14.19 5.87 -69.67
CA HIS A 5 -15.05 7.05 -69.35
C HIS A 5 -16.61 6.91 -69.27
N GLN A 6 -17.40 7.66 -68.50
CA GLN A 6 -17.29 8.85 -67.61
C GLN A 6 -18.39 8.71 -66.50
N GLY A 7 -18.65 9.59 -65.52
CA GLY A 7 -18.06 10.87 -65.09
C GLY A 7 -19.09 11.74 -64.32
N GLY A 8 -18.81 12.19 -63.09
CA GLY A 8 -19.72 13.03 -62.27
C GLY A 8 -19.10 13.49 -60.94
N ARG A 9 -19.24 14.77 -60.59
CA ARG A 9 -18.62 15.48 -59.44
C ARG A 9 -19.69 16.16 -58.55
N ALA A 10 -19.21 16.72 -57.42
CA ALA A 10 -19.86 17.63 -56.45
C ALA A 10 -20.43 16.95 -55.17
N ASP A 11 -20.28 17.49 -53.96
CA ASP A 11 -19.42 18.60 -53.50
C ASP A 11 -19.11 18.50 -51.99
N LEU A 12 -18.06 19.20 -51.54
CA LEU A 12 -17.67 19.34 -50.12
C LEU A 12 -17.87 20.78 -49.63
N PRO A 13 -18.54 21.02 -48.49
CA PRO A 13 -18.26 22.18 -47.64
C PRO A 13 -17.14 21.79 -46.64
N GLY A 14 -16.21 22.66 -46.25
CA GLY A 14 -16.10 24.10 -46.46
C GLY A 14 -15.48 24.68 -45.18
N ARG A 15 -14.19 25.03 -45.20
CA ARG A 15 -13.48 25.51 -44.00
C ARG A 15 -13.93 26.93 -43.65
N GLY A 16 -14.30 27.16 -42.39
CA GLY A 16 -14.54 28.49 -41.84
C GLY A 16 -13.34 28.96 -41.01
N GLU A 17 -12.74 30.08 -41.39
CA GLU A 17 -11.60 30.68 -40.70
C GLU A 17 -12.05 31.41 -39.42
N GLY A 18 -11.53 31.00 -38.26
CA GLY A 18 -11.76 31.65 -36.98
C GLY A 18 -10.59 32.56 -36.59
N THR A 19 -10.75 33.87 -36.75
CA THR A 19 -9.67 34.85 -36.52
C THR A 19 -9.22 34.93 -35.05
N PHE A 20 -7.93 34.78 -34.82
CA PHE A 20 -7.29 34.99 -33.52
C PHE A 20 -7.16 36.49 -33.23
N ARG A 21 -7.76 36.98 -32.13
CA ARG A 21 -7.62 38.38 -31.70
C ARG A 21 -7.35 38.47 -30.19
N PRO A 22 -6.27 39.13 -29.74
CA PRO A 22 -5.90 39.18 -28.33
C PRO A 22 -6.72 40.24 -27.58
N LEU A 23 -7.16 39.92 -26.36
CA LEU A 23 -7.69 40.88 -25.41
C LEU A 23 -6.64 41.16 -24.32
N VAL A 24 -6.03 42.34 -24.43
CA VAL A 24 -5.25 43.01 -23.38
C VAL A 24 -5.91 44.38 -23.17
N ARG A 25 -5.83 44.88 -21.92
CA ARG A 25 -6.45 46.10 -21.36
C ARG A 25 -7.85 45.88 -20.73
N ASP A 26 -8.19 46.51 -19.60
CA ASP A 26 -7.40 47.44 -18.78
C ASP A 26 -7.66 47.36 -17.27
N ALA A 27 -6.82 48.04 -16.50
CA ALA A 27 -6.85 48.04 -15.04
C ALA A 27 -7.96 48.94 -14.45
N ALA A 28 -8.54 48.52 -13.31
CA ALA A 28 -9.33 49.40 -12.45
C ALA A 28 -9.07 49.12 -10.95
N ALA A 29 -8.77 50.22 -10.24
CA ALA A 29 -8.51 50.38 -8.81
C ALA A 29 -9.05 49.31 -7.83
N ARG A 30 -8.14 48.64 -7.10
CA ARG A 30 -8.46 48.04 -5.80
C ARG A 30 -8.24 49.04 -4.68
N THR A 31 -9.31 49.72 -4.27
CA THR A 31 -9.30 50.58 -3.07
C THR A 31 -9.09 49.74 -1.81
N ARG A 32 -8.10 50.11 -0.99
CA ARG A 32 -7.91 49.54 0.35
C ARG A 32 -9.09 49.96 1.23
N ARG A 33 -9.91 49.02 1.70
CA ARG A 33 -10.81 49.24 2.85
C ARG A 33 -10.11 48.81 4.15
N PRO A 34 -10.29 49.55 5.26
CA PRO A 34 -9.54 49.32 6.50
C PRO A 34 -10.04 48.10 7.28
N ARG A 35 -9.16 47.51 8.09
CA ARG A 35 -9.53 46.54 9.13
C ARG A 35 -10.27 47.27 10.26
N PRO A 36 -11.43 46.79 10.72
CA PRO A 36 -11.94 47.13 12.05
C PRO A 36 -11.10 46.44 13.15
N PRO A 37 -11.11 46.95 14.39
CA PRO A 37 -10.24 46.46 15.46
C PRO A 37 -10.68 45.09 16.00
N ASP A 38 -9.71 44.38 16.56
CA ASP A 38 -9.88 43.14 17.33
C ASP A 38 -10.30 43.51 18.75
N ASP A 39 -11.44 42.99 19.21
CA ASP A 39 -11.77 42.87 20.63
C ASP A 39 -13.05 42.04 20.84
N ARG A 40 -12.87 40.75 21.18
CA ARG A 40 -13.67 39.95 22.15
C ARG A 40 -13.30 38.47 22.04
N ALA A 41 -12.65 37.95 23.08
CA ALA A 41 -12.35 36.53 23.21
C ALA A 41 -13.63 35.71 23.46
N PRO A 42 -13.86 34.59 22.74
CA PRO A 42 -14.84 33.59 23.12
C PRO A 42 -14.18 32.46 23.91
N GLU A 43 -14.75 32.23 25.08
CA GLU A 43 -14.51 31.22 26.10
C GLU A 43 -14.03 29.82 25.63
N ARG A 44 -13.22 29.19 26.47
CA ARG A 44 -12.73 27.81 26.33
C ARG A 44 -13.86 26.79 26.39
N ARG A 45 -14.54 26.52 25.26
CA ARG A 45 -15.39 25.33 25.14
C ARG A 45 -14.53 24.07 25.16
N GLY A 46 -14.62 23.31 26.24
CA GLY A 46 -13.85 22.09 26.45
C GLY A 46 -14.02 21.09 25.31
N ALA A 47 -12.91 20.51 24.86
CA ALA A 47 -12.92 19.46 23.85
C ALA A 47 -13.66 18.23 24.41
N ARG A 48 -14.84 17.92 23.85
CA ARG A 48 -15.52 16.66 24.14
C ARG A 48 -14.59 15.50 23.75
N PRO A 49 -14.33 14.52 24.63
CA PRO A 49 -13.45 13.41 24.30
C PRO A 49 -14.04 12.62 23.13
N ALA A 50 -13.20 12.31 22.14
CA ALA A 50 -13.61 11.48 21.02
C ALA A 50 -13.98 10.09 21.51
N VAL A 51 -15.26 9.73 21.41
CA VAL A 51 -15.77 8.40 21.79
C VAL A 51 -15.08 7.36 20.93
N ARG A 52 -14.17 6.59 21.54
CA ARG A 52 -13.59 5.41 20.90
C ARG A 52 -14.64 4.31 20.92
N PRO A 53 -14.94 3.64 19.79
CA PRO A 53 -15.82 2.47 19.82
C PRO A 53 -15.20 1.41 20.72
N ARG A 54 -16.01 0.86 21.63
CA ARG A 54 -15.58 -0.15 22.60
C ARG A 54 -15.48 -1.50 21.89
N VAL A 55 -14.33 -1.75 21.26
CA VAL A 55 -14.04 -3.00 20.54
C VAL A 55 -14.11 -4.18 21.52
N ALA A 56 -14.84 -5.23 21.14
CA ALA A 56 -14.91 -6.45 21.93
C ALA A 56 -13.51 -7.08 22.10
N ALA A 57 -13.20 -7.53 23.31
CA ALA A 57 -11.93 -8.16 23.60
C ALA A 57 -11.76 -9.46 22.80
N ALA A 58 -10.56 -9.71 22.30
CA ALA A 58 -10.21 -10.99 21.68
C ALA A 58 -10.35 -12.14 22.71
N PRO A 59 -10.68 -13.37 22.27
CA PRO A 59 -10.86 -14.51 23.17
C PRO A 59 -9.60 -14.76 24.03
N VAL A 60 -9.83 -14.94 25.32
CA VAL A 60 -8.80 -15.23 26.33
C VAL A 60 -8.16 -16.58 26.01
N GLY A 61 -6.82 -16.65 26.09
CA GLY A 61 -6.08 -17.93 25.97
C GLY A 61 -5.25 -18.15 24.70
N SER A 62 -5.20 -17.20 23.75
CA SER A 62 -4.23 -17.26 22.64
C SER A 62 -3.07 -16.26 22.82
N SER A 63 -1.84 -16.79 22.76
CA SER A 63 -0.61 -15.99 22.80
C SER A 63 -0.58 -14.99 21.63
N PRO A 64 -0.03 -13.79 21.83
CA PRO A 64 0.00 -12.75 20.81
C PRO A 64 0.83 -13.20 19.60
N VAL A 65 0.42 -12.86 18.38
CA VAL A 65 1.19 -13.20 17.17
C VAL A 65 2.46 -12.32 17.08
N PRO A 66 3.66 -12.89 16.93
CA PRO A 66 4.88 -12.11 16.70
C PRO A 66 4.82 -11.28 15.40
N VAL A 67 5.25 -10.03 15.47
CA VAL A 67 5.31 -9.11 14.32
C VAL A 67 6.68 -8.46 14.21
N ILE A 68 7.35 -8.66 13.08
CA ILE A 68 8.69 -8.14 12.78
C ILE A 68 8.56 -7.07 11.70
N ALA A 69 8.55 -5.82 12.16
CA ALA A 69 8.22 -4.64 11.38
C ALA A 69 9.43 -3.71 11.16
N GLY A 70 9.30 -2.77 10.23
CA GLY A 70 10.37 -1.81 9.90
C GLY A 70 10.47 -1.48 8.41
N PRO A 71 11.21 -0.41 8.04
CA PRO A 71 11.30 0.07 6.67
C PRO A 71 12.00 -0.93 5.75
N THR A 72 11.92 -0.74 4.43
CA THR A 72 12.76 -1.48 3.47
C THR A 72 14.27 -1.33 3.79
N ALA A 73 15.08 -2.29 3.36
CA ALA A 73 16.51 -2.45 3.70
C ALA A 73 16.88 -2.62 5.20
N SER A 74 15.92 -2.66 6.13
CA SER A 74 16.20 -2.77 7.58
C SER A 74 16.64 -4.17 8.07
N GLY A 75 16.67 -5.20 7.21
CA GLY A 75 17.08 -6.56 7.58
C GLY A 75 15.97 -7.50 8.11
N LYS A 76 14.69 -7.13 7.97
CA LYS A 76 13.54 -7.91 8.50
C LYS A 76 13.55 -9.38 8.12
N THR A 77 13.79 -9.72 6.86
CA THR A 77 13.70 -11.12 6.36
C THR A 77 14.65 -12.04 7.12
N ALA A 78 15.94 -11.66 7.23
CA ALA A 78 16.92 -12.40 8.01
C ALA A 78 16.55 -12.53 9.49
N VAL A 79 16.03 -11.47 10.13
CA VAL A 79 15.56 -11.54 11.53
C VAL A 79 14.32 -12.43 11.65
N ALA A 80 13.40 -12.39 10.69
CA ALA A 80 12.18 -13.21 10.72
C ALA A 80 12.48 -14.70 10.55
N ILE A 81 13.39 -15.07 9.66
CA ILE A 81 13.88 -16.44 9.50
C ILE A 81 14.52 -16.94 10.80
N GLU A 82 15.40 -16.13 11.40
CA GLU A 82 16.04 -16.48 12.66
C GLU A 82 15.04 -16.61 13.83
N VAL A 83 13.97 -15.80 13.87
CA VAL A 83 12.89 -15.94 14.86
C VAL A 83 12.05 -17.19 14.57
N ALA A 84 11.69 -17.46 13.31
CA ALA A 84 10.93 -18.65 12.90
C ALA A 84 11.66 -19.93 13.30
N ARG A 85 12.96 -20.03 13.04
CA ARG A 85 13.79 -21.16 13.48
C ARG A 85 13.87 -21.34 15.00
N ARG A 86 13.72 -20.26 15.79
CA ARG A 86 13.74 -20.30 17.27
C ARG A 86 12.39 -20.58 17.92
N LEU A 87 11.30 -20.35 17.21
CA LEU A 87 9.93 -20.50 17.69
C LEU A 87 9.19 -21.68 17.03
N ASP A 88 9.89 -22.48 16.23
CA ASP A 88 9.30 -23.51 15.35
C ASP A 88 8.12 -22.94 14.53
N GLY A 89 8.38 -21.81 13.87
CA GLY A 89 7.37 -20.96 13.27
C GLY A 89 7.38 -20.90 11.75
N GLU A 90 6.32 -20.31 11.20
CA GLU A 90 6.14 -20.04 9.77
C GLU A 90 5.85 -18.55 9.56
N ILE A 91 6.39 -17.97 8.50
CA ILE A 91 6.36 -16.52 8.25
C ILE A 91 5.20 -16.18 7.31
N ILE A 92 4.42 -15.14 7.61
CA ILE A 92 3.47 -14.52 6.69
C ILE A 92 4.04 -13.17 6.26
N SER A 93 4.30 -12.99 4.96
CA SER A 93 4.77 -11.72 4.43
C SER A 93 3.69 -10.64 4.50
N MET A 94 4.04 -9.51 5.13
CA MET A 94 3.28 -8.26 5.13
C MET A 94 3.87 -7.27 4.12
N ASP A 95 4.31 -7.73 2.96
CA ASP A 95 4.69 -6.87 1.85
C ASP A 95 3.71 -6.98 0.68
N SER A 96 3.21 -5.84 0.20
CA SER A 96 2.22 -5.81 -0.88
C SER A 96 2.82 -6.04 -2.27
N ARG A 97 4.15 -6.12 -2.40
CA ARG A 97 4.85 -6.36 -3.68
C ARG A 97 5.43 -7.76 -3.78
N GLN A 98 5.87 -8.37 -2.68
CA GLN A 98 6.42 -9.74 -2.69
C GLN A 98 5.39 -10.82 -3.06
N ALA A 99 4.09 -10.52 -3.05
CA ALA A 99 3.03 -11.46 -3.40
C ALA A 99 3.04 -11.89 -4.88
N TYR A 100 3.56 -11.05 -5.78
CA TYR A 100 3.45 -11.28 -7.23
C TYR A 100 4.49 -12.29 -7.75
N HIS A 101 4.02 -13.26 -8.52
CA HIS A 101 4.85 -14.29 -9.15
C HIS A 101 5.80 -13.68 -10.20
N GLY A 102 7.09 -14.01 -10.13
CA GLY A 102 8.13 -13.51 -11.04
C GLY A 102 8.70 -12.12 -10.70
N PHE A 103 8.25 -11.47 -9.63
CA PHE A 103 8.74 -10.15 -9.18
C PHE A 103 9.52 -10.32 -7.87
N ALA A 104 10.69 -10.96 -7.91
CA ALA A 104 11.43 -11.39 -6.73
C ALA A 104 12.58 -10.43 -6.34
N ILE A 105 13.48 -10.13 -7.27
CA ILE A 105 14.72 -9.38 -7.04
C ILE A 105 14.41 -7.93 -6.65
N GLY A 106 13.61 -7.24 -7.47
CA GLY A 106 13.22 -5.85 -7.23
C GLY A 106 12.35 -5.66 -5.99
N THR A 107 11.55 -6.67 -5.60
CA THR A 107 10.68 -6.59 -4.41
C THR A 107 11.34 -7.05 -3.11
N ALA A 108 12.59 -7.55 -3.19
CA ALA A 108 13.27 -8.19 -2.08
C ALA A 108 12.52 -9.40 -1.51
N ALA A 109 11.84 -10.18 -2.37
CA ALA A 109 11.25 -11.45 -1.98
C ALA A 109 12.35 -12.39 -1.42
N PRO A 110 12.03 -13.24 -0.43
CA PRO A 110 12.95 -14.25 0.06
C PRO A 110 13.47 -15.15 -1.09
N SER A 111 14.77 -15.34 -1.13
CA SER A 111 15.45 -16.28 -2.03
C SER A 111 15.07 -17.75 -1.74
N ALA A 112 15.33 -18.66 -2.67
CA ALA A 112 15.06 -20.09 -2.47
C ALA A 112 15.74 -20.66 -1.19
N GLY A 113 16.95 -20.22 -0.86
CA GLY A 113 17.62 -20.59 0.38
C GLY A 113 16.95 -20.03 1.65
N GLU A 114 16.42 -18.80 1.57
CA GLU A 114 15.64 -18.20 2.67
C GLU A 114 14.27 -18.86 2.85
N LEU A 115 13.61 -19.27 1.76
CA LEU A 115 12.36 -20.04 1.77
C LEU A 115 12.57 -21.46 2.34
N ALA A 116 13.70 -22.09 2.03
CA ALA A 116 14.10 -23.37 2.62
C ALA A 116 14.46 -23.26 4.11
N ALA A 117 15.01 -22.11 4.54
CA ALA A 117 15.38 -21.86 5.93
C ALA A 117 14.20 -21.59 6.87
N ALA A 118 13.08 -21.06 6.33
CA ALA A 118 11.80 -20.94 7.03
C ALA A 118 10.63 -20.84 6.02
N PRO A 119 9.52 -21.58 6.19
CA PRO A 119 8.36 -21.46 5.31
C PRO A 119 7.78 -20.05 5.29
N HIS A 120 7.51 -19.52 4.10
CA HIS A 120 6.89 -18.21 3.91
C HIS A 120 5.54 -18.33 3.17
N HIS A 121 4.54 -17.64 3.69
CA HIS A 121 3.21 -17.44 3.11
C HIS A 121 3.10 -16.02 2.54
N GLY A 122 2.30 -15.87 1.48
CA GLY A 122 2.06 -14.56 0.87
C GLY A 122 3.19 -14.03 -0.02
N VAL A 123 4.08 -14.91 -0.49
CA VAL A 123 5.19 -14.61 -1.41
C VAL A 123 4.96 -15.34 -2.73
N GLY A 124 5.16 -14.67 -3.87
CA GLY A 124 5.26 -15.27 -5.21
C GLY A 124 4.05 -16.06 -5.72
N PHE A 125 2.87 -15.91 -5.10
CA PHE A 125 1.68 -16.75 -5.32
C PHE A 125 0.60 -16.12 -6.19
N LEU A 126 0.73 -14.83 -6.53
CA LEU A 126 -0.31 -14.02 -7.14
C LEU A 126 0.06 -13.63 -8.57
N ASP A 127 -0.93 -13.62 -9.48
CA ASP A 127 -0.72 -13.16 -10.84
C ASP A 127 -0.37 -11.64 -10.89
N PRO A 128 0.58 -11.20 -11.73
CA PRO A 128 1.01 -9.79 -11.83
C PRO A 128 -0.09 -8.76 -12.12
N HIS A 129 -1.21 -9.14 -12.74
CA HIS A 129 -2.32 -8.24 -13.07
C HIS A 129 -3.39 -8.19 -11.97
N GLU A 130 -3.41 -9.15 -11.05
CA GLU A 130 -4.39 -9.21 -9.97
C GLU A 130 -4.24 -8.07 -8.94
N ARG A 131 -5.35 -7.70 -8.30
CA ARG A 131 -5.34 -6.67 -7.25
C ARG A 131 -5.00 -7.28 -5.88
N TYR A 132 -3.92 -6.80 -5.26
CA TYR A 132 -3.53 -7.16 -3.88
C TYR A 132 -3.71 -6.01 -2.87
N GLY A 133 -4.92 -5.88 -2.34
CA GLY A 133 -5.27 -4.88 -1.32
C GLY A 133 -5.30 -5.43 0.11
N ALA A 134 -5.30 -4.53 1.10
CA ALA A 134 -5.28 -4.88 2.53
C ALA A 134 -6.46 -5.77 2.97
N GLY A 135 -7.63 -5.68 2.33
CA GLY A 135 -8.76 -6.58 2.57
C GLY A 135 -8.56 -8.00 2.03
N ARG A 136 -7.85 -8.17 0.90
CA ARG A 136 -7.49 -9.49 0.36
C ARG A 136 -6.39 -10.14 1.21
N PHE A 137 -5.35 -9.38 1.54
CA PHE A 137 -4.33 -9.79 2.52
C PHE A 137 -4.98 -10.20 3.85
N ALA A 138 -5.91 -9.41 4.38
CA ALA A 138 -6.60 -9.71 5.63
C ALA A 138 -7.25 -11.10 5.64
N ARG A 139 -8.01 -11.45 4.59
CA ARG A 139 -8.66 -12.76 4.46
C ARG A 139 -7.64 -13.91 4.34
N LEU A 140 -6.64 -13.76 3.47
CA LEU A 140 -5.61 -14.79 3.28
C LEU A 140 -4.77 -15.00 4.54
N ALA A 141 -4.36 -13.93 5.21
CA ALA A 141 -3.63 -14.00 6.47
C ALA A 141 -4.44 -14.67 7.59
N ALA A 142 -5.77 -14.52 7.64
CA ALA A 142 -6.60 -15.29 8.57
C ALA A 142 -6.53 -16.79 8.31
N ARG A 143 -6.58 -17.19 7.02
CA ARG A 143 -6.45 -18.58 6.58
C ARG A 143 -5.08 -19.15 6.97
N TRP A 144 -4.00 -18.47 6.60
CA TRP A 144 -2.63 -18.87 6.95
C TRP A 144 -2.41 -18.95 8.46
N LEU A 145 -2.92 -17.97 9.23
CA LEU A 145 -2.87 -17.99 10.71
C LEU A 145 -3.52 -19.25 11.30
N ALA A 146 -4.66 -19.68 10.76
CA ALA A 146 -5.34 -20.90 11.19
C ALA A 146 -4.59 -22.17 10.75
N GLU A 147 -4.15 -22.23 9.49
CA GLU A 147 -3.38 -23.35 8.93
C GLU A 147 -2.06 -23.62 9.68
N ILE A 148 -1.29 -22.56 9.98
CA ILE A 148 -0.02 -22.66 10.71
C ILE A 148 -0.28 -23.17 12.14
N ARG A 149 -1.30 -22.63 12.84
CA ARG A 149 -1.68 -23.08 14.19
C ARG A 149 -2.18 -24.52 14.21
N ALA A 150 -2.91 -24.96 13.19
CA ALA A 150 -3.37 -26.34 13.04
C ALA A 150 -2.20 -27.34 12.88
N ARG A 151 -1.04 -26.89 12.38
CA ARG A 151 0.21 -27.66 12.34
C ARG A 151 1.02 -27.60 13.66
N GLY A 152 0.50 -26.95 14.71
CA GLY A 152 1.21 -26.72 15.97
C GLY A 152 2.34 -25.69 15.89
N ARG A 153 2.45 -24.94 14.78
CA ARG A 153 3.53 -23.99 14.49
C ARG A 153 3.18 -22.57 14.94
N VAL A 154 4.19 -21.75 15.20
CA VAL A 154 4.00 -20.33 15.57
C VAL A 154 3.92 -19.46 14.31
N PRO A 155 2.78 -18.81 13.99
CA PRO A 155 2.72 -17.89 12.87
C PRO A 155 3.41 -16.56 13.21
N ILE A 156 4.25 -16.06 12.31
CA ILE A 156 5.03 -14.82 12.49
C ILE A 156 4.71 -13.86 11.34
N LEU A 157 4.29 -12.64 11.62
CA LEU A 157 4.08 -11.62 10.59
C LEU A 157 5.38 -10.84 10.35
N ALA A 158 5.87 -10.77 9.10
CA ALA A 158 7.09 -10.03 8.78
C ALA A 158 6.88 -9.10 7.58
N GLY A 159 7.18 -7.80 7.70
CA GLY A 159 7.10 -6.92 6.52
C GLY A 159 7.05 -5.41 6.78
N GLY A 160 6.86 -4.68 5.69
CA GLY A 160 6.92 -3.20 5.65
C GLY A 160 5.57 -2.50 5.48
N THR A 161 4.49 -3.23 5.21
CA THR A 161 3.18 -2.64 4.86
C THR A 161 2.32 -2.45 6.11
N GLY A 162 2.46 -1.30 6.77
CA GLY A 162 1.69 -1.01 7.97
C GLY A 162 0.16 -1.12 7.81
N LEU A 163 -0.36 -0.82 6.62
CA LEU A 163 -1.81 -0.99 6.34
C LEU A 163 -2.27 -2.45 6.43
N PHE A 164 -1.40 -3.42 6.13
CA PHE A 164 -1.69 -4.85 6.25
C PHE A 164 -1.76 -5.27 7.73
N LEU A 165 -0.78 -4.86 8.54
CA LEU A 165 -0.82 -5.04 9.99
C LEU A 165 -2.07 -4.40 10.61
N ARG A 166 -2.41 -3.18 10.18
CA ARG A 166 -3.61 -2.48 10.65
C ARG A 166 -4.89 -3.22 10.25
N ALA A 167 -4.97 -3.84 9.08
CA ALA A 167 -6.14 -4.64 8.70
C ALA A 167 -6.31 -5.91 9.56
N LEU A 168 -5.25 -6.41 10.21
CA LEU A 168 -5.28 -7.52 11.16
C LEU A 168 -5.65 -7.08 12.59
N THR A 169 -5.02 -6.01 13.09
CA THR A 169 -5.24 -5.50 14.45
C THR A 169 -6.49 -4.63 14.59
N HIS A 170 -6.95 -4.03 13.50
CA HIS A 170 -8.16 -3.20 13.41
C HIS A 170 -8.98 -3.70 12.22
N PRO A 171 -9.64 -4.86 12.34
CA PRO A 171 -10.41 -5.46 11.26
C PRO A 171 -11.48 -4.51 10.73
N MET A 172 -11.71 -4.60 9.41
CA MET A 172 -12.81 -3.89 8.76
C MET A 172 -14.14 -4.53 9.18
N PHE A 173 -15.23 -3.80 8.97
CA PHE A 173 -16.57 -4.37 9.10
C PHE A 173 -16.74 -5.59 8.19
N GLU A 174 -17.61 -6.50 8.60
CA GLU A 174 -18.04 -7.62 7.78
C GLU A 174 -18.75 -7.08 6.53
N GLU A 175 -18.17 -7.32 5.36
CA GLU A 175 -18.78 -6.89 4.10
C GLU A 175 -20.10 -7.66 3.92
N PRO A 176 -21.26 -6.99 3.82
CA PRO A 176 -22.52 -7.67 3.61
C PRO A 176 -22.48 -8.47 2.29
N PRO A 177 -23.25 -9.56 2.16
CA PRO A 177 -23.35 -10.27 0.89
C PRO A 177 -23.83 -9.30 -0.20
N LEU A 178 -22.97 -9.08 -1.20
CA LEU A 178 -23.27 -8.28 -2.38
C LEU A 178 -23.51 -9.22 -3.55
N ASP A 179 -24.64 -9.03 -4.22
CA ASP A 179 -24.98 -9.70 -5.47
C ASP A 179 -23.84 -9.54 -6.51
N PRO A 180 -23.23 -10.63 -7.02
CA PRO A 180 -22.08 -10.54 -7.92
C PRO A 180 -22.39 -9.88 -9.26
N GLU A 181 -23.58 -10.10 -9.83
CA GLU A 181 -23.97 -9.57 -11.14
C GLU A 181 -24.24 -8.07 -11.04
N ARG A 182 -25.02 -7.65 -10.04
CA ARG A 182 -25.26 -6.23 -9.73
C ARG A 182 -23.96 -5.50 -9.41
N ARG A 183 -23.02 -6.18 -8.72
CA ARG A 183 -21.69 -5.63 -8.43
C ARG A 183 -20.86 -5.44 -9.70
N ALA A 184 -20.83 -6.44 -10.59
CA ALA A 184 -20.11 -6.36 -11.86
C ALA A 184 -20.67 -5.27 -12.77
N ALA A 185 -21.99 -5.19 -12.92
CA ALA A 185 -22.67 -4.14 -13.68
C ALA A 185 -22.38 -2.74 -13.10
N LEU A 186 -22.40 -2.60 -11.77
CA LEU A 186 -22.06 -1.33 -11.13
C LEU A 186 -20.58 -0.97 -11.28
N HIS A 187 -19.65 -1.94 -11.27
CA HIS A 187 -18.24 -1.69 -11.55
C HIS A 187 -18.03 -1.21 -12.98
N ALA A 188 -18.68 -1.84 -13.96
CA ALA A 188 -18.63 -1.40 -15.36
C ALA A 188 -19.16 0.04 -15.54
N TRP A 189 -20.18 0.45 -14.78
CA TRP A 189 -20.66 1.84 -14.79
C TRP A 189 -19.73 2.83 -14.05
N LEU A 190 -19.11 2.41 -12.95
CA LEU A 190 -18.18 3.25 -12.18
C LEU A 190 -16.81 3.41 -12.86
N ASP A 191 -16.34 2.40 -13.61
CA ASP A 191 -14.97 2.37 -14.12
C ASP A 191 -14.60 3.44 -15.17
N PRO A 192 -15.48 3.94 -16.06
CA PRO A 192 -15.17 5.11 -16.88
C PRO A 192 -15.25 6.45 -16.14
N LEU A 193 -15.77 6.50 -14.90
CA LEU A 193 -16.00 7.75 -14.20
C LEU A 193 -14.72 8.33 -13.56
N GLU A 194 -14.52 9.63 -13.75
CA GLU A 194 -13.41 10.36 -13.14
C GLU A 194 -13.59 10.55 -11.63
N ARG A 195 -12.48 10.83 -10.95
CA ARG A 195 -12.45 11.02 -9.48
C ARG A 195 -13.46 12.06 -9.02
N GLU A 196 -13.56 13.18 -9.72
CA GLU A 196 -14.46 14.30 -9.42
C GLU A 196 -15.93 13.90 -9.50
N GLU A 197 -16.30 13.05 -10.46
CA GLU A 197 -17.66 12.52 -10.61
C GLU A 197 -18.00 11.53 -9.50
N LEU A 198 -17.10 10.57 -9.26
CA LEU A 198 -17.23 9.60 -8.18
C LEU A 198 -17.31 10.30 -6.81
N ALA A 199 -16.57 11.39 -6.61
CA ALA A 199 -16.63 12.20 -5.40
C ALA A 199 -17.97 12.96 -5.27
N ARG A 200 -18.54 13.48 -6.37
CA ARG A 200 -19.89 14.08 -6.37
C ARG A 200 -20.97 13.06 -5.99
N TRP A 201 -20.90 11.83 -6.52
CA TRP A 201 -21.81 10.75 -6.14
C TRP A 201 -21.62 10.32 -4.68
N ALA A 202 -20.38 10.07 -4.25
CA ALA A 202 -20.06 9.70 -2.88
C ALA A 202 -20.49 10.77 -1.86
N ALA A 203 -20.41 12.06 -2.20
CA ALA A 203 -20.85 13.14 -1.32
C ALA A 203 -22.37 13.24 -1.14
N ARG A 204 -23.16 12.81 -2.13
CA ARG A 204 -24.62 12.71 -2.00
C ARG A 204 -25.04 11.47 -1.22
N LEU A 205 -24.35 10.35 -1.46
CA LEU A 205 -24.67 9.05 -0.85
C LEU A 205 -24.11 8.89 0.57
N ASP A 206 -23.02 9.57 0.91
CA ASP A 206 -22.41 9.58 2.26
C ASP A 206 -21.84 10.97 2.62
N PRO A 207 -22.71 11.93 3.01
CA PRO A 207 -22.28 13.28 3.40
C PRO A 207 -21.31 13.28 4.60
N ALA A 208 -21.45 12.32 5.52
CA ALA A 208 -20.61 12.16 6.69
C ALA A 208 -19.16 11.78 6.29
N LEU A 209 -18.98 10.98 5.24
CA LEU A 209 -17.67 10.68 4.69
C LEU A 209 -17.07 11.86 3.92
N ALA A 210 -17.88 12.56 3.12
CA ALA A 210 -17.42 13.67 2.28
C ALA A 210 -17.04 14.94 3.07
N SER A 211 -17.64 15.17 4.24
CA SER A 211 -17.26 16.27 5.15
C SER A 211 -15.86 16.13 5.78
N ARG A 212 -15.16 15.01 5.57
CA ARG A 212 -13.83 14.78 6.15
C ARG A 212 -12.76 15.63 5.47
N ARG A 213 -11.80 16.12 6.27
CA ARG A 213 -10.72 17.06 5.86
C ARG A 213 -9.81 16.61 4.70
N ARG A 214 -9.90 15.37 4.22
CA ARG A 214 -9.15 14.88 3.06
C ARG A 214 -10.13 14.48 1.96
N PRO A 215 -9.97 14.98 0.73
CA PRO A 215 -10.71 14.50 -0.42
C PRO A 215 -10.63 12.98 -0.56
N LEU A 216 -11.70 12.38 -1.07
CA LEU A 216 -11.72 10.95 -1.36
C LEU A 216 -10.87 10.67 -2.59
N ASP A 217 -9.97 9.69 -2.47
CA ASP A 217 -9.35 9.07 -3.63
C ASP A 217 -10.41 8.31 -4.45
N ARG A 218 -10.12 8.05 -5.74
CA ARG A 218 -11.05 7.42 -6.68
C ARG A 218 -11.60 6.09 -6.15
N GLN A 219 -10.73 5.26 -5.56
CA GLN A 219 -11.10 3.95 -5.02
C GLN A 219 -12.09 4.08 -3.87
N ARG A 220 -11.85 5.01 -2.94
CA ARG A 220 -12.73 5.23 -1.79
C ARG A 220 -14.04 5.87 -2.18
N ALA A 221 -14.03 6.78 -3.17
CA ALA A 221 -15.24 7.34 -3.75
C ALA A 221 -16.09 6.24 -4.40
N ALA A 222 -15.52 5.45 -5.32
CA ALA A 222 -16.20 4.33 -5.96
C ALA A 222 -16.77 3.30 -4.95
N ARG A 223 -16.00 2.92 -3.92
CA ARG A 223 -16.47 2.03 -2.83
C ARG A 223 -17.61 2.62 -2.00
N THR A 224 -17.68 3.95 -1.88
CA THR A 224 -18.77 4.63 -1.18
C THR A 224 -20.06 4.53 -1.99
N VAL A 225 -19.98 4.76 -3.30
CA VAL A 225 -21.11 4.60 -4.24
C VAL A 225 -21.56 3.14 -4.30
N GLU A 226 -20.61 2.20 -4.41
CA GLU A 226 -20.86 0.76 -4.45
C GLU A 226 -21.72 0.27 -3.28
N LEU A 227 -21.32 0.53 -2.03
CA LEU A 227 -22.09 0.06 -0.88
C LEU A 227 -23.43 0.78 -0.73
N ALA A 228 -23.47 2.10 -0.95
CA ALA A 228 -24.71 2.85 -0.81
C ALA A 228 -25.78 2.37 -1.81
N LEU A 229 -25.40 2.08 -3.06
CA LEU A 229 -26.33 1.61 -4.09
C LEU A 229 -26.68 0.11 -3.97
N LEU A 230 -25.76 -0.74 -3.53
CA LEU A 230 -26.02 -2.19 -3.41
C LEU A 230 -26.69 -2.57 -2.08
N THR A 231 -26.44 -1.81 -1.00
CA THR A 231 -26.94 -2.13 0.37
C THR A 231 -27.98 -1.15 0.90
N GLY A 232 -28.20 -0.01 0.22
CA GLY A 232 -29.06 1.08 0.69
C GLY A 232 -28.47 1.90 1.84
N GLU A 233 -27.24 1.61 2.28
CA GLU A 233 -26.64 2.12 3.52
C GLU A 233 -25.25 2.73 3.27
N PRO A 234 -24.94 3.93 3.81
CA PRO A 234 -23.69 4.63 3.54
C PRO A 234 -22.47 3.90 4.12
N LEU A 235 -21.32 4.03 3.45
CA LEU A 235 -20.06 3.44 3.89
C LEU A 235 -19.67 3.84 5.33
N THR A 236 -20.01 5.05 5.77
CA THR A 236 -19.82 5.50 7.15
C THR A 236 -20.60 4.66 8.15
N ARG A 237 -21.87 4.30 7.89
CA ARG A 237 -22.70 3.46 8.77
C ARG A 237 -22.12 2.06 8.91
N TRP A 238 -21.64 1.48 7.82
CA TRP A 238 -20.88 0.23 7.85
C TRP A 238 -19.57 0.38 8.65
N MET A 239 -18.81 1.46 8.48
CA MET A 239 -17.57 1.71 9.23
C MET A 239 -17.75 1.96 10.73
N THR A 240 -18.92 2.43 11.19
CA THR A 240 -19.16 2.76 12.61
C THR A 240 -19.91 1.68 13.37
N SER A 241 -20.83 0.98 12.72
CA SER A 241 -21.91 0.26 13.41
C SER A 241 -22.04 -1.21 13.03
N ALA A 242 -21.45 -1.64 11.91
CA ALA A 242 -21.48 -3.05 11.53
C ALA A 242 -20.45 -3.86 12.33
N PRO A 243 -20.71 -5.16 12.60
CA PRO A 243 -19.75 -6.05 13.23
C PRO A 243 -18.41 -6.07 12.48
N ALA A 244 -17.30 -6.19 13.20
CA ALA A 244 -16.03 -6.50 12.56
C ALA A 244 -16.09 -7.93 12.02
N GLY A 245 -15.69 -8.16 10.76
CA GLY A 245 -15.74 -9.49 10.13
C GLY A 245 -14.74 -10.51 10.68
N ARG A 246 -14.11 -10.21 11.84
CA ARG A 246 -13.30 -11.08 12.69
C ARG A 246 -12.96 -10.36 14.00
N PRO A 247 -12.57 -11.07 15.07
CA PRO A 247 -11.91 -10.46 16.22
C PRO A 247 -10.58 -9.78 15.82
N PRO A 248 -10.18 -8.70 16.51
CA PRO A 248 -8.84 -8.11 16.38
C PRO A 248 -7.72 -9.12 16.65
N LEU A 249 -6.70 -9.14 15.81
CA LEU A 249 -5.51 -9.95 16.07
C LEU A 249 -4.69 -9.33 17.22
N ARG A 250 -4.48 -10.08 18.31
CA ARG A 250 -3.48 -9.74 19.33
C ARG A 250 -2.08 -9.95 18.75
N THR A 251 -1.21 -8.96 18.87
CA THR A 251 0.13 -8.94 18.24
C THR A 251 1.18 -8.41 19.20
N ALA A 252 2.30 -9.11 19.32
CA ALA A 252 3.51 -8.57 19.95
C ALA A 252 4.41 -8.03 18.83
N THR A 253 4.74 -6.73 18.85
CA THR A 253 5.35 -6.06 17.68
C THR A 253 6.73 -5.52 17.99
N TRP A 254 7.74 -5.96 17.23
CA TRP A 254 9.09 -5.41 17.24
C TRP A 254 9.37 -4.61 15.97
N VAL A 255 9.83 -3.37 16.11
CA VAL A 255 10.14 -2.47 14.99
C VAL A 255 11.65 -2.27 14.88
N LEU A 256 12.25 -2.73 13.78
CA LEU A 256 13.68 -2.56 13.48
C LEU A 256 13.95 -1.10 13.04
N ALA A 257 14.50 -0.29 13.95
CA ALA A 257 14.66 1.15 13.77
C ALA A 257 16.14 1.56 13.57
N TRP A 258 16.52 1.73 12.30
CA TRP A 258 17.83 2.24 11.89
C TRP A 258 17.93 3.78 11.95
N PRO A 259 19.11 4.34 12.30
CA PRO A 259 19.45 5.74 12.07
C PRO A 259 19.26 6.15 10.60
N ALA A 260 18.87 7.41 10.36
CA ALA A 260 18.54 7.88 9.02
C ALA A 260 19.72 7.77 8.01
N PRO A 261 20.97 8.14 8.35
CA PRO A 261 22.09 8.04 7.40
C PRO A 261 22.43 6.58 7.07
N LEU A 262 22.50 5.72 8.09
CA LEU A 262 22.81 4.29 7.90
C LEU A 262 21.75 3.59 7.05
N LEU A 263 20.46 3.88 7.25
CA LEU A 263 19.39 3.31 6.43
C LEU A 263 19.47 3.78 4.98
N ARG A 264 19.82 5.05 4.73
CA ARG A 264 20.06 5.57 3.37
C ARG A 264 21.22 4.81 2.70
N ALA A 265 22.38 4.71 3.36
CA ALA A 265 23.53 4.01 2.82
C ALA A 265 23.26 2.51 2.55
N ARG A 266 22.40 1.86 3.37
CA ARG A 266 21.93 0.49 3.12
C ARG A 266 21.00 0.36 1.92
N ILE A 267 20.21 1.39 1.61
CA ILE A 267 19.35 1.44 0.42
C ILE A 267 20.21 1.63 -0.83
N GLU A 268 21.15 2.57 -0.80
CA GLU A 268 22.06 2.89 -1.91
C GLU A 268 22.90 1.66 -2.29
N ARG A 269 23.59 1.03 -1.32
CA ARG A 269 24.35 -0.23 -1.56
C ARG A 269 23.47 -1.37 -2.08
N ARG A 270 22.20 -1.46 -1.67
CA ARG A 270 21.29 -2.49 -2.20
C ARG A 270 20.94 -2.21 -3.66
N ALA A 271 20.58 -0.98 -4.00
CA ALA A 271 20.24 -0.62 -5.38
C ALA A 271 21.45 -0.85 -6.30
N GLU A 272 22.62 -0.39 -5.88
CA GLU A 272 23.90 -0.61 -6.56
C GLU A 272 24.16 -2.11 -6.81
N ALA A 273 24.13 -2.94 -5.76
CA ALA A 273 24.42 -4.37 -5.88
C ALA A 273 23.44 -5.11 -6.82
N LEU A 274 22.15 -4.74 -6.83
CA LEU A 274 21.15 -5.37 -7.68
C LEU A 274 21.22 -4.94 -9.16
N ILE A 275 21.65 -3.70 -9.40
CA ILE A 275 21.73 -3.13 -10.76
C ILE A 275 23.08 -3.44 -11.39
N ARG A 276 24.21 -3.17 -10.72
CA ARG A 276 25.57 -3.49 -11.21
C ARG A 276 25.84 -5.00 -11.22
N GLY A 277 25.22 -5.74 -10.31
CA GLY A 277 25.28 -7.22 -10.29
C GLY A 277 24.36 -7.90 -11.32
N GLY A 278 23.70 -7.15 -12.20
CA GLY A 278 22.85 -7.66 -13.29
C GLY A 278 21.48 -8.22 -12.89
N ALA A 279 21.38 -8.88 -11.73
CA ALA A 279 20.23 -9.70 -11.35
C ALA A 279 18.85 -9.01 -11.47
N TRP A 280 18.75 -7.70 -11.22
CA TRP A 280 17.48 -6.97 -11.41
C TRP A 280 17.25 -6.55 -12.87
N PRO A 281 18.23 -5.98 -13.61
CA PRO A 281 18.18 -5.92 -15.07
C PRO A 281 17.78 -7.24 -15.76
N GLU A 282 18.31 -8.40 -15.35
CA GLU A 282 17.92 -9.71 -15.88
C GLU A 282 16.43 -10.04 -15.62
N GLU A 283 15.96 -9.89 -14.38
CA GLU A 283 14.55 -10.07 -14.01
C GLU A 283 13.64 -9.17 -14.86
N VAL A 284 13.99 -7.89 -15.01
CA VAL A 284 13.20 -6.96 -15.82
C VAL A 284 13.23 -7.35 -17.30
N ARG A 285 14.34 -7.87 -17.83
CA ARG A 285 14.45 -8.33 -19.22
C ARG A 285 13.49 -9.50 -19.51
N ASP A 286 13.35 -10.45 -18.58
CA ASP A 286 12.36 -11.54 -18.66
C ASP A 286 10.92 -11.01 -18.58
N LEU A 287 10.64 -10.11 -17.63
CA LEU A 287 9.30 -9.53 -17.45
C LEU A 287 8.84 -8.72 -18.67
N LEU A 288 9.74 -7.98 -19.32
CA LEU A 288 9.48 -7.26 -20.57
C LEU A 288 9.22 -8.23 -21.73
N ALA A 289 10.05 -9.28 -21.88
CA ALA A 289 9.85 -10.31 -22.91
C ALA A 289 8.52 -11.06 -22.78
N ARG A 290 7.93 -11.07 -21.56
CA ARG A 290 6.64 -11.67 -21.23
C ARG A 290 5.47 -10.68 -21.27
N GLY A 291 5.69 -9.41 -21.63
CA GLY A 291 4.63 -8.38 -21.71
C GLY A 291 4.03 -7.98 -20.36
N LEU A 292 4.82 -8.05 -19.27
CA LEU A 292 4.35 -7.78 -17.90
C LEU A 292 4.61 -6.33 -17.43
N ASP A 293 5.04 -5.44 -18.32
CA ASP A 293 5.22 -4.00 -18.09
C ASP A 293 3.90 -3.29 -17.77
N GLY A 294 2.79 -3.71 -18.41
CA GLY A 294 1.43 -3.23 -18.10
C GLY A 294 0.82 -3.80 -16.80
N SER A 295 1.55 -4.58 -16.01
CA SER A 295 1.03 -5.29 -14.85
C SER A 295 1.00 -4.44 -13.55
N ARG A 296 0.13 -4.81 -12.60
CA ARG A 296 0.07 -4.16 -11.27
C ARG A 296 1.31 -4.41 -10.44
N ALA A 297 2.03 -5.49 -10.72
CA ALA A 297 3.31 -5.79 -10.11
C ALA A 297 4.40 -4.82 -10.59
N PHE A 298 4.39 -4.40 -11.86
CA PHE A 298 5.36 -3.46 -12.44
C PHE A 298 5.25 -2.03 -11.87
N ASP A 299 4.10 -1.65 -11.30
CA ASP A 299 3.96 -0.46 -10.43
C ASP A 299 4.88 -0.50 -9.16
N ALA A 300 5.63 -1.58 -8.94
CA ALA A 300 6.62 -1.69 -7.87
C ALA A 300 7.79 -0.70 -8.07
N LEU A 301 8.37 -0.31 -6.94
CA LEU A 301 9.34 0.77 -6.88
C LEU A 301 10.62 0.41 -7.62
N GLY A 302 10.97 1.19 -8.65
CA GLY A 302 12.20 1.02 -9.43
C GLY A 302 12.09 0.14 -10.68
N TYR A 303 11.00 -0.60 -10.90
CA TYR A 303 10.88 -1.44 -12.10
C TYR A 303 10.87 -0.62 -13.39
N ALA A 304 10.17 0.51 -13.43
CA ALA A 304 10.22 1.45 -14.56
C ALA A 304 11.62 2.07 -14.76
N ASP A 305 12.34 2.40 -13.68
CA ASP A 305 13.70 2.96 -13.77
C ASP A 305 14.72 1.92 -14.31
N VAL A 306 14.53 0.64 -13.97
CA VAL A 306 15.35 -0.48 -14.46
C VAL A 306 14.92 -0.92 -15.87
N ALA A 307 13.64 -0.78 -16.24
CA ALA A 307 13.17 -0.99 -17.61
C ALA A 307 13.82 0.01 -18.58
N ALA A 308 13.84 1.30 -18.22
CA ALA A 308 14.55 2.31 -19.00
C ALA A 308 16.05 1.98 -19.18
N LEU A 309 16.72 1.46 -18.14
CA LEU A 309 18.10 0.96 -18.26
C LEU A 309 18.21 -0.23 -19.22
N VAL A 310 17.30 -1.21 -19.13
CA VAL A 310 17.28 -2.40 -20.01
C VAL A 310 17.01 -2.02 -21.47
N CYS A 311 16.19 -0.99 -21.73
CA CYS A 311 15.92 -0.46 -23.06
C CYS A 311 17.01 0.50 -23.60
N GLY A 312 18.04 0.82 -22.80
CA GLY A 312 19.10 1.76 -23.19
C GLY A 312 18.71 3.25 -23.10
N GLU A 313 17.59 3.57 -22.46
CA GLU A 313 17.05 4.92 -22.27
C GLU A 313 17.66 5.66 -21.06
N ALA A 314 18.33 4.93 -20.16
CA ALA A 314 18.96 5.46 -18.95
C ALA A 314 20.31 4.79 -18.65
N GLY A 315 21.23 5.54 -18.03
CA GLY A 315 22.53 5.03 -17.60
C GLY A 315 22.47 4.30 -16.24
N VAL A 316 23.37 3.32 -16.04
CA VAL A 316 23.46 2.51 -14.80
C VAL A 316 23.46 3.38 -13.53
N ASP A 317 24.33 4.39 -13.47
CA ASP A 317 24.49 5.24 -12.29
C ASP A 317 23.27 6.13 -12.03
N GLU A 318 22.64 6.62 -13.10
CA GLU A 318 21.40 7.38 -13.00
C GLU A 318 20.25 6.51 -12.46
N THR A 319 20.09 5.29 -12.98
CA THR A 319 19.08 4.34 -12.49
C THR A 319 19.32 3.99 -11.03
N ILE A 320 20.57 3.77 -10.60
CA ILE A 320 20.91 3.57 -9.18
C ILE A 320 20.48 4.78 -8.34
N GLU A 321 20.73 6.01 -8.80
CA GLU A 321 20.34 7.21 -8.06
C GLU A 321 18.81 7.37 -7.96
N ARG A 322 18.10 7.20 -9.08
CA ARG A 322 16.63 7.28 -9.18
C ARG A 322 15.98 6.26 -8.24
N VAL A 323 16.39 4.98 -8.34
CA VAL A 323 15.90 3.87 -7.50
C VAL A 323 16.20 4.12 -6.02
N SER A 324 17.42 4.55 -5.68
CA SER A 324 17.82 4.85 -4.29
C SER A 324 17.01 5.99 -3.70
N ARG A 325 16.82 7.08 -4.45
CA ARG A 325 16.04 8.26 -4.07
C ARG A 325 14.56 7.91 -3.88
N ALA A 326 13.99 7.10 -4.77
CA ALA A 326 12.61 6.62 -4.69
C ALA A 326 12.40 5.69 -3.48
N THR A 327 13.32 4.74 -3.28
CA THR A 327 13.35 3.81 -2.13
C THR A 327 13.50 4.53 -0.80
N TRP A 328 14.35 5.55 -0.72
CA TRP A 328 14.47 6.41 0.45
C TRP A 328 13.18 7.17 0.77
N ARG A 329 12.49 7.73 -0.24
CA ARG A 329 11.17 8.37 -0.06
C ARG A 329 10.14 7.39 0.51
N TYR A 330 10.15 6.13 0.05
CA TYR A 330 9.27 5.09 0.59
C TYR A 330 9.65 4.68 2.02
N ALA A 331 10.93 4.43 2.30
CA ALA A 331 11.44 4.12 3.63
C ALA A 331 11.12 5.22 4.67
N ARG A 332 11.20 6.51 4.28
CA ARG A 332 10.76 7.63 5.12
C ARG A 332 9.26 7.54 5.46
N ARG A 333 8.38 7.26 4.48
CA ARG A 333 6.94 7.07 4.74
C ARG A 333 6.69 5.91 5.70
N GLN A 334 7.38 4.79 5.53
CA GLN A 334 7.32 3.64 6.45
C GLN A 334 7.75 4.02 7.86
N ARG A 335 8.88 4.73 8.03
CA ARG A 335 9.35 5.20 9.36
C ARG A 335 8.33 6.12 10.04
N THR A 336 7.73 7.06 9.31
CA THR A 336 6.65 7.91 9.85
C THR A 336 5.44 7.07 10.25
N TRP A 337 5.03 6.09 9.44
CA TRP A 337 3.92 5.19 9.77
C TRP A 337 4.21 4.40 11.05
N PHE A 338 5.37 3.73 11.13
CA PHE A 338 5.76 2.93 12.30
C PHE A 338 5.95 3.76 13.59
N ARG A 339 6.13 5.08 13.51
CA ARG A 339 6.17 5.97 14.68
C ARG A 339 4.77 6.29 15.26
N HIS A 340 3.71 6.18 14.45
CA HIS A 340 2.39 6.75 14.77
C HIS A 340 1.20 5.79 14.63
N GLN A 341 1.42 4.56 14.15
CA GLN A 341 0.33 3.64 13.77
C GLN A 341 0.57 2.17 14.19
N VAL A 342 1.68 1.87 14.87
CA VAL A 342 1.87 0.59 15.56
C VAL A 342 1.08 0.55 16.87
N PRO A 343 0.81 -0.65 17.44
CA PRO A 343 0.32 -0.79 18.80
C PRO A 343 1.20 -0.04 19.82
N ALA A 344 0.60 0.44 20.93
CA ALA A 344 1.29 1.27 21.92
C ALA A 344 2.37 0.51 22.70
N ASP A 345 2.22 -0.80 22.79
CA ASP A 345 3.10 -1.82 23.36
C ASP A 345 4.19 -2.29 22.37
N ALA A 346 4.30 -1.70 21.18
CA ALA A 346 5.31 -2.09 20.20
C ALA A 346 6.75 -1.73 20.65
N VAL A 347 7.61 -2.74 20.75
CA VAL A 347 9.02 -2.62 21.12
C VAL A 347 9.83 -2.08 19.94
N VAL A 348 10.33 -0.84 20.06
CA VAL A 348 11.20 -0.26 19.03
C VAL A 348 12.66 -0.64 19.28
N LEU A 349 13.20 -1.52 18.46
CA LEU A 349 14.60 -1.95 18.48
C LEU A 349 15.47 -0.85 17.85
N ARG A 350 15.98 0.05 18.70
CA ARG A 350 16.82 1.21 18.36
C ARG A 350 18.31 0.84 18.33
N ALA A 351 19.14 1.82 17.97
CA ALA A 351 20.60 1.70 17.91
C ALA A 351 21.12 0.58 17.00
N LEU A 352 20.36 0.24 15.94
CA LEU A 352 20.86 -0.65 14.89
C LEU A 352 21.92 0.10 14.05
N ASP A 353 23.18 -0.27 14.24
CA ASP A 353 24.34 0.26 13.54
C ASP A 353 24.97 -0.74 12.55
N GLY A 354 24.77 -2.04 12.79
CA GLY A 354 25.34 -3.16 12.03
C GLY A 354 26.12 -4.16 12.90
N SER A 355 26.43 -3.80 14.15
CA SER A 355 27.08 -4.70 15.13
C SER A 355 26.14 -5.81 15.60
N THR A 356 24.86 -5.49 15.85
CA THR A 356 23.86 -6.47 16.27
C THR A 356 23.42 -7.36 15.09
N THR A 357 23.82 -8.62 15.15
CA THR A 357 23.47 -9.64 14.16
C THR A 357 21.97 -9.99 14.16
N PRO A 358 21.42 -10.50 13.04
CA PRO A 358 20.04 -10.99 13.01
C PRO A 358 19.74 -12.05 14.08
N GLY A 359 20.69 -12.93 14.37
CA GLY A 359 20.56 -13.98 15.39
C GLY A 359 20.52 -13.46 16.83
N GLN A 360 21.17 -12.33 17.14
CA GLN A 360 21.05 -11.65 18.43
C GLN A 360 19.69 -10.97 18.58
N LEU A 361 19.23 -10.26 17.54
CA LEU A 361 17.88 -9.67 17.52
C LEU A 361 16.80 -10.75 17.67
N ALA A 362 16.93 -11.85 16.94
CA ALA A 362 15.99 -12.97 17.00
C ALA A 362 15.99 -13.69 18.34
N ARG A 363 17.15 -13.83 19.01
CA ARG A 363 17.21 -14.36 20.39
C ARG A 363 16.38 -13.49 21.32
N ARG A 364 16.60 -12.17 21.30
CA ARG A 364 15.83 -11.21 22.11
C ARG A 364 14.33 -11.31 21.83
N ILE A 365 13.92 -11.20 20.57
CA ILE A 365 12.51 -11.28 20.16
C ILE A 365 11.86 -12.59 20.63
N ALA A 366 12.56 -13.72 20.52
CA ALA A 366 12.05 -15.02 20.95
C ALA A 366 11.98 -15.19 22.49
N THR A 367 12.81 -14.48 23.25
CA THR A 367 12.71 -14.40 24.71
C THR A 367 11.57 -13.48 25.12
N ASP A 368 11.58 -12.22 24.66
CA ASP A 368 10.54 -11.20 24.90
C ASP A 368 9.13 -11.77 24.60
N TRP A 369 8.99 -12.55 23.51
CA TRP A 369 7.71 -13.17 23.14
C TRP A 369 7.24 -14.28 24.08
N ARG A 370 8.15 -15.17 24.53
CA ARG A 370 7.80 -16.27 25.45
C ARG A 370 7.40 -15.75 26.83
N GLU A 371 7.94 -14.61 27.24
CA GLU A 371 7.58 -13.93 28.49
C GLU A 371 6.26 -13.12 28.37
N SER A 372 5.73 -12.96 27.14
CA SER A 372 4.50 -12.20 26.84
C SER A 372 3.27 -13.10 26.57
N GLY A 373 3.42 -14.42 26.66
CA GLY A 373 2.43 -15.43 26.28
C GLY A 373 1.84 -16.16 27.48
#